data_AF-A0ABD3V4Z7-F1
#
_entry.id   AF-A0ABD3V4Z7-F1
#
_cell.length_a   1.000
_cell.length_b   1.000
_cell.length_c   1.000
_cell.angle_alpha   90.00
_cell.angle_beta   90.00
_cell.angle_gamma   90.00
#
_symmetry.space_group_name_H-M   'P 1'
#
loop_
_entity.id
_entity.type
_entity.pdbx_description
1 polymer ?
#
loop_
_entity_poly.entity_id
_entity_poly.type
_entity_poly.pdbx_seq_one_letter_code
_entity_poly.pdbx_strand_id
1 'polypeptide(L)'
;MKVVVVLAALIAVSYGQTHHPHTVTGSTHEPNVHEAFNFFYDFHTHNMMVINHQKCYIFPLSDQEKLDVHTDSGLTALELKFLPMVGSSTQTEVQKSSLAASVVHACGQNVKHYYTMS
;
A
#
# COMPACT_ATOMS: atom_id res chain seq x y z
N MET A 1 -62.01 21.23 -24.86
CA MET A 1 -61.26 21.28 -23.59
C MET A 1 -60.30 22.48 -23.74
N LYS A 2 -60.31 23.56 -22.94
CA LYS A 2 -60.30 23.70 -21.45
C LYS A 2 -59.14 22.85 -20.88
N VAL A 3 -58.15 23.39 -20.16
CA VAL A 3 -58.14 24.49 -19.17
C VAL A 3 -56.90 25.40 -19.30
N VAL A 4 -56.95 26.61 -18.72
CA VAL A 4 -55.87 27.64 -18.62
C VAL A 4 -55.28 27.66 -17.21
N VAL A 5 -53.98 27.97 -17.04
CA VAL A 5 -53.28 28.61 -15.88
C VAL A 5 -51.75 28.53 -16.16
N VAL A 6 -50.91 29.59 -16.22
CA VAL A 6 -50.60 30.73 -15.30
C VAL A 6 -49.67 30.29 -14.14
N LEU A 7 -48.61 30.99 -13.70
CA LEU A 7 -47.91 32.23 -14.11
C LEU A 7 -46.62 31.82 -14.90
N ALA A 8 -45.41 32.42 -14.99
CA ALA A 8 -44.70 33.67 -14.64
C ALA A 8 -43.55 33.86 -15.67
N ALA A 9 -42.91 35.02 -15.96
CA ALA A 9 -42.59 36.28 -15.26
C ALA A 9 -41.37 36.23 -14.31
N LEU A 10 -40.16 36.59 -14.81
CA LEU A 10 -39.34 37.74 -14.35
C LEU A 10 -37.92 37.78 -14.99
N ILE A 11 -37.60 38.94 -15.56
CA ILE A 11 -36.29 39.61 -15.73
C ILE A 11 -34.99 38.76 -15.54
N ALA A 12 -34.30 38.46 -16.64
CA ALA A 12 -32.90 38.06 -16.63
C ALA A 12 -31.98 39.30 -16.66
N VAL A 13 -31.46 39.73 -15.50
CA VAL A 13 -30.48 40.83 -15.42
C VAL A 13 -29.09 40.32 -15.80
N SER A 14 -28.46 40.96 -16.79
CA SER A 14 -27.10 40.61 -17.23
C SER A 14 -26.03 41.19 -16.29
N TYR A 15 -25.35 40.32 -15.54
CA TYR A 15 -24.11 40.65 -14.85
C TYR A 15 -22.94 39.88 -15.46
N GLY A 16 -22.08 40.57 -16.20
CA GLY A 16 -20.84 39.99 -16.71
C GLY A 16 -19.81 39.87 -15.60
N GLN A 17 -19.50 38.63 -15.16
CA GLN A 17 -18.41 38.42 -14.21
C GLN A 17 -17.06 38.49 -14.92
N THR A 18 -16.32 39.57 -14.70
CA THR A 18 -14.90 39.67 -15.04
C THR A 18 -14.09 38.74 -14.15
N HIS A 19 -13.92 37.49 -14.60
CA HIS A 19 -13.05 36.49 -13.98
C HIS A 19 -11.62 37.03 -13.87
N HIS A 20 -11.24 37.49 -12.68
CA HIS A 20 -9.86 37.79 -12.37
C HIS A 20 -9.10 36.45 -12.31
N PRO A 21 -7.96 36.29 -13.00
CA PRO A 21 -7.12 35.11 -12.82
C PRO A 21 -6.52 35.17 -11.42
N HIS A 22 -7.04 34.35 -10.51
CA HIS A 22 -6.41 34.13 -9.21
C HIS A 22 -5.09 33.40 -9.44
N THR A 23 -3.98 34.14 -9.39
CA THR A 23 -2.63 33.57 -9.37
C THR A 23 -2.47 32.75 -8.09
N VAL A 24 -2.76 31.44 -8.18
CA VAL A 24 -2.51 30.51 -7.09
C VAL A 24 -0.99 30.37 -6.93
N THR A 25 -0.44 31.09 -5.96
CA THR A 25 0.91 30.84 -5.47
C THR A 25 0.95 29.43 -4.91
N GLY A 26 1.54 28.50 -5.67
CA GLY A 26 1.59 27.09 -5.30
C GLY A 26 2.21 26.91 -3.92
N SER A 27 1.52 26.16 -3.05
CA SER A 27 2.01 25.90 -1.70
C SER A 27 3.33 25.10 -1.76
N THR A 28 4.34 25.58 -1.05
CA THR A 28 5.65 24.91 -0.92
C THR A 28 5.70 23.96 0.29
N HIS A 29 4.56 23.38 0.69
CA HIS A 29 4.55 22.37 1.74
C HIS A 29 5.13 21.04 1.25
N GLU A 30 5.93 20.41 2.10
CA GLU A 30 6.44 19.07 1.89
C GLU A 30 5.28 18.05 1.81
N PRO A 31 5.29 17.10 0.85
CA PRO A 31 4.24 16.09 0.76
C PRO A 31 4.31 15.14 1.97
N ASN A 32 3.14 14.81 2.54
CA ASN A 32 3.06 13.81 3.60
C ASN A 32 3.49 12.42 3.08
N VAL A 33 4.63 11.91 3.55
CA VAL A 33 5.11 10.56 3.26
C VAL A 33 4.48 9.59 4.26
N HIS A 34 3.52 8.79 3.80
CA HIS A 34 2.96 7.69 4.57
C HIS A 34 3.41 6.36 3.97
N GLU A 35 4.03 5.53 4.81
CA GLU A 35 4.45 4.18 4.48
C GLU A 35 4.04 3.23 5.62
N ALA A 36 3.59 2.03 5.26
CA ALA A 36 3.14 1.02 6.20
C ALA A 36 3.66 -0.37 5.81
N PHE A 37 4.20 -1.09 6.80
CA PHE A 37 4.72 -2.44 6.68
C PHE A 37 3.88 -3.38 7.54
N ASN A 38 3.43 -4.50 6.97
CA ASN A 38 2.81 -5.58 7.72
C ASN A 38 3.76 -6.77 7.71
N PHE A 39 4.03 -7.35 8.89
CA PHE A 39 4.86 -8.52 9.05
C PHE A 39 3.97 -9.76 9.23
N PHE A 40 4.28 -10.85 8.55
CA PHE A 40 3.52 -12.10 8.62
C PHE A 40 4.44 -13.32 8.58
N TYR A 41 4.35 -14.19 9.58
CA TYR A 41 5.06 -15.46 9.62
C TYR A 41 4.19 -16.61 9.07
N ASP A 42 4.62 -17.24 7.98
CA ASP A 42 4.01 -18.48 7.49
C ASP A 42 4.69 -19.71 8.10
N PHE A 43 4.04 -20.31 9.09
CA PHE A 43 4.50 -21.53 9.76
C PHE A 43 4.56 -22.76 8.83
N HIS A 44 3.92 -22.76 7.66
CA HIS A 44 4.02 -23.86 6.70
C HIS A 44 5.32 -23.85 5.90
N THR A 45 5.90 -22.67 5.65
CA THR A 45 7.13 -22.52 4.85
C THR A 45 8.31 -21.96 5.65
N HIS A 46 8.08 -21.59 6.91
CA HIS A 46 9.03 -20.89 7.78
C HIS A 46 9.61 -19.61 7.15
N ASN A 47 8.77 -18.87 6.41
CA ASN A 47 9.10 -17.56 5.89
C ASN A 47 8.50 -16.46 6.78
N MET A 48 9.24 -15.38 6.97
CA MET A 48 8.69 -14.07 7.32
C MET A 48 8.43 -13.30 6.03
N MET A 49 7.24 -12.72 5.90
CA MET A 49 6.92 -11.79 4.82
C MET A 49 6.76 -10.38 5.36
N VAL A 50 7.37 -9.42 4.66
CA VAL A 50 7.18 -7.98 4.89
C VAL A 50 6.37 -7.43 3.72
N ILE A 51 5.16 -6.95 4.00
CA ILE A 51 4.18 -6.51 2.99
C ILE A 51 4.05 -4.99 3.05
N ASN A 52 4.34 -4.34 1.92
CA ASN A 52 4.28 -2.89 1.73
C ASN A 52 3.56 -2.60 0.41
N HIS A 53 2.39 -1.94 0.50
CA HIS A 53 1.55 -1.50 -0.62
C HIS A 53 1.24 -2.60 -1.66
N GLN A 54 2.05 -2.73 -2.72
CA GLN A 54 1.90 -3.70 -3.81
C GLN A 54 3.07 -4.71 -3.89
N LYS A 55 3.86 -4.83 -2.82
CA LYS A 55 5.05 -5.68 -2.76
C LYS A 55 5.02 -6.55 -1.50
N CYS A 56 5.34 -7.83 -1.67
CA CYS A 56 5.56 -8.78 -0.60
C CYS A 56 7.01 -9.28 -0.67
N TYR A 57 7.79 -8.99 0.36
CA TYR A 57 9.20 -9.37 0.46
C TYR A 57 9.32 -10.59 1.38
N ILE A 58 9.87 -11.69 0.85
CA ILE A 58 9.87 -13.01 1.47
C ILE A 58 11.29 -13.31 1.97
N PHE A 59 11.38 -13.66 3.25
CA PHE A 59 12.62 -13.95 3.97
C PHE A 59 12.53 -15.33 4.62
N PRO A 60 13.31 -16.33 4.16
CA PRO A 60 13.37 -17.62 4.83
C PRO A 60 14.07 -17.48 6.20
N LEU A 61 13.46 -18.02 7.25
CA LEU A 61 14.03 -18.01 8.60
C LEU A 61 15.07 -19.12 8.75
N SER A 62 16.20 -18.81 9.40
CA SER A 62 17.12 -19.85 9.90
C SER A 62 16.52 -20.60 11.09
N ASP A 63 17.12 -21.73 11.49
CA ASP A 63 16.53 -22.61 12.51
C ASP A 63 16.41 -21.96 13.89
N GLN A 64 17.28 -20.99 14.23
CA GLN A 64 17.14 -20.19 15.46
C GLN A 64 15.98 -19.20 15.34
N GLU A 65 15.85 -18.52 14.20
CA GLU A 65 14.80 -17.52 13.96
C GLU A 65 13.39 -18.14 13.97
N LYS A 66 13.26 -19.42 13.55
CA LYS A 66 12.03 -20.22 13.68
C LYS A 66 11.60 -20.45 15.14
N LEU A 67 12.52 -20.35 16.10
CA LEU A 67 12.21 -20.39 17.53
C LEU A 67 11.91 -18.98 18.04
N ASP A 68 12.75 -18.01 17.67
CA ASP A 68 12.67 -16.62 18.14
C ASP A 68 11.34 -15.95 17.77
N VAL A 69 10.80 -16.24 16.58
CA VAL A 69 9.50 -15.71 16.09
C VAL A 69 8.30 -16.04 16.98
N HIS A 70 8.43 -17.01 17.89
CA HIS A 70 7.42 -17.37 18.88
C HIS A 70 7.55 -16.59 20.21
N THR A 71 8.36 -15.53 20.24
CA THR A 71 8.51 -14.61 21.38
C THR A 71 8.39 -13.16 20.91
N ASP A 72 7.79 -12.27 21.72
CA ASP A 72 7.61 -10.85 21.35
C ASP A 72 8.95 -10.17 21.04
N SER A 73 10.00 -10.47 21.83
CA SER A 73 11.35 -9.96 21.64
C SER A 73 12.03 -10.47 20.37
N GLY A 74 11.84 -11.76 20.05
CA GLY A 74 12.42 -12.37 18.85
C GLY A 74 11.68 -11.93 17.59
N LEU A 75 10.34 -11.85 17.62
CA LEU A 75 9.54 -11.27 16.55
C LEU A 75 9.97 -9.82 16.28
N THR A 76 10.06 -8.97 17.30
CA THR A 76 10.55 -7.58 17.15
C THR A 76 11.97 -7.53 16.55
N ALA A 77 12.85 -8.44 16.94
CA ALA A 77 14.20 -8.52 16.38
C ALA A 77 14.21 -8.93 14.89
N LEU A 78 13.29 -9.81 14.47
CA LEU A 78 13.10 -10.19 13.07
C LEU A 78 12.53 -9.04 12.24
N GLU A 79 11.55 -8.31 12.76
CA GLU A 79 11.00 -7.11 12.09
C GLU A 79 12.10 -6.07 11.85
N LEU A 80 12.89 -5.77 12.89
CA LEU A 80 14.03 -4.84 12.82
C LEU A 80 15.17 -5.36 11.91
N LYS A 81 15.35 -6.69 11.77
CA LYS A 81 16.31 -7.30 10.84
C LYS A 81 15.89 -7.15 9.38
N PHE A 82 14.62 -7.45 9.06
CA PHE A 82 14.15 -7.54 7.68
C PHE A 82 13.68 -6.20 7.10
N LEU A 83 13.21 -5.26 7.92
CA LEU A 83 12.82 -3.92 7.47
C LEU A 83 13.90 -3.19 6.65
N PRO A 84 15.18 -3.07 7.10
CA PRO A 84 16.24 -2.43 6.30
C PRO A 84 16.67 -3.22 5.06
N MET A 85 16.21 -4.47 4.88
CA MET A 85 16.46 -5.25 3.67
C MET A 85 15.41 -4.99 2.58
N VAL A 86 14.27 -4.37 2.92
CA VAL A 86 13.19 -4.06 1.97
C VAL A 86 13.65 -3.10 0.88
N GLY A 87 13.51 -3.51 -0.39
CA GLY A 87 13.93 -2.74 -1.55
C GLY A 87 15.44 -2.80 -1.84
N SER A 88 16.19 -3.62 -1.10
CA SER A 88 17.62 -3.83 -1.36
C SER A 88 17.87 -4.71 -2.60
N SER A 89 19.06 -4.59 -3.19
CA SER A 89 19.42 -5.26 -4.45
C SER A 89 19.64 -6.78 -4.36
N THR A 90 19.49 -7.39 -3.17
CA THR A 90 19.54 -8.85 -2.97
C THR A 90 18.21 -9.55 -3.25
N GLN A 91 17.15 -8.78 -3.50
CA GLN A 91 15.78 -9.27 -3.62
C GLN A 91 15.39 -9.45 -5.09
N THR A 92 15.04 -10.68 -5.48
CA THR A 92 14.67 -11.03 -6.86
C THR A 92 13.14 -11.11 -6.99
N GLU A 93 12.56 -10.49 -8.02
CA GLU A 93 11.11 -10.64 -8.30
C GLU A 93 10.81 -12.06 -8.77
N VAL A 94 9.91 -12.76 -8.06
CA VAL A 94 9.55 -14.16 -8.32
C VAL A 94 8.09 -14.28 -8.77
N GLN A 95 7.81 -15.28 -9.59
CA GLN A 95 6.46 -15.51 -10.10
C GLN A 95 5.54 -16.11 -9.03
N LYS A 96 4.29 -15.66 -9.01
CA LYS A 96 3.24 -16.16 -8.11
C LYS A 96 3.06 -17.70 -8.18
N SER A 97 3.36 -18.29 -9.33
CA SER A 97 3.29 -19.74 -9.58
C SER A 97 4.47 -20.55 -9.05
N SER A 98 5.56 -19.93 -8.59
CA SER A 98 6.72 -20.60 -7.97
C SER A 98 6.73 -20.48 -6.44
N LEU A 99 5.60 -20.10 -5.84
CA LEU A 99 5.44 -19.90 -4.39
C LEU A 99 4.36 -20.82 -3.81
N ALA A 100 4.49 -21.12 -2.52
CA ALA A 100 3.47 -21.86 -1.77
C ALA A 100 2.16 -21.05 -1.69
N ALA A 101 1.02 -21.77 -1.72
CA ALA A 101 -0.29 -21.14 -1.65
C ALA A 101 -0.53 -20.35 -0.34
N SER A 102 0.12 -20.75 0.77
CA SER A 102 0.12 -20.04 2.05
C SER A 102 0.77 -18.65 1.93
N VAL A 103 1.99 -18.60 1.39
CA VAL A 103 2.73 -17.35 1.13
C VAL A 103 1.93 -16.43 0.21
N VAL A 104 1.40 -16.96 -0.90
CA VAL A 104 0.56 -16.19 -1.85
C VAL A 104 -0.74 -15.69 -1.22
N HIS A 105 -1.34 -16.45 -0.30
CA HIS A 105 -2.53 -16.02 0.43
C HIS A 105 -2.21 -14.86 1.38
N ALA A 106 -1.15 -14.98 2.19
CA ALA A 106 -0.71 -13.97 3.14
C ALA A 106 -0.20 -12.69 2.46
N CYS A 107 0.58 -12.81 1.39
CA CYS A 107 1.03 -11.68 0.56
C CYS A 107 -0.13 -10.93 -0.13
N GLY A 108 -1.25 -11.61 -0.39
CA GLY A 108 -2.39 -11.07 -1.12
C GLY A 108 -2.32 -11.29 -2.64
N GLN A 109 -3.49 -11.22 -3.30
CA GLN A 109 -3.63 -11.74 -4.67
C GLN A 109 -2.94 -10.90 -5.76
N ASN A 110 -2.77 -9.59 -5.53
CA ASN A 110 -2.39 -8.59 -6.54
C ASN A 110 -1.08 -7.86 -6.18
N VAL A 111 -0.13 -8.55 -5.54
CA VAL A 111 1.19 -7.99 -5.20
C VAL A 111 2.31 -8.62 -6.03
N LYS A 112 3.38 -7.85 -6.24
CA LYS A 112 4.67 -8.37 -6.70
C LYS A 112 5.36 -9.08 -5.55
N HIS A 113 5.91 -10.27 -5.82
CA HIS A 113 6.58 -11.08 -4.81
C HIS A 113 8.09 -10.99 -5.02
N TYR A 114 8.84 -10.74 -3.95
CA TYR A 114 10.29 -10.59 -3.98
C TYR A 114 10.90 -11.59 -3.01
N TYR A 115 11.74 -12.50 -3.51
CA TYR A 115 12.42 -13.48 -2.66
C TYR A 115 13.86 -13.04 -2.41
N THR A 116 14.28 -13.06 -1.15
CA THR A 116 15.68 -12.82 -0.78
C THR A 116 16.46 -14.11 -0.96
N MET A 117 17.44 -14.12 -1.87
CA MET A 117 18.39 -15.23 -1.97
C MET A 117 19.40 -15.12 -0.83
N SER A 118 19.55 -16.20 -0.07
CA SER A 118 20.48 -16.35 1.06
C SER A 118 21.87 -16.80 0.61
#